data_AF-A0A2D6Y8J2-F1
#
_entry.id   AF-A0A2D6Y8J2-F1
#
_cell.length_a   1.000
_cell.length_b   1.000
_cell.length_c   1.000
_cell.angle_alpha   90.00
_cell.angle_beta   90.00
_cell.angle_gamma   90.00
#
_symmetry.space_group_name_H-M   'P 1'
#
loop_
_entity.id
_entity.type
_entity.pdbx_description
1 polymer ?
#
loop_
_entity_poly.entity_id
_entity_poly.type
_entity_poly.pdbx_seq_one_letter_code
_entity_poly.pdbx_strand_id
1 'polypeptide(L)'
;MVKQIEKQIEVIKAFYHTDEETIFQESALYKVKSNSLFEQRQIQNVIKKSHANIVTVNPEFFVIEKTGFREETEQLYKELAPYGLLQFVRSGRISVTKSPMQISHILKEFSK
;
A
#
# COMPACT_ATOMS: atom_id res chain seq x y z
N MET A 1 -8.44 -22.81 -6.69
CA MET A 1 -8.97 -21.46 -6.41
C MET A 1 -9.05 -20.61 -7.67
N VAL A 2 -7.95 -20.37 -8.39
CA VAL A 2 -7.90 -19.51 -9.60
C VAL A 2 -8.94 -19.88 -10.65
N LYS A 3 -9.06 -21.18 -10.99
CA LYS A 3 -10.08 -21.69 -11.92
C LYS A 3 -11.54 -21.40 -11.51
N GLN A 4 -11.81 -21.10 -10.23
CA GLN A 4 -13.15 -20.72 -9.78
C GLN A 4 -13.37 -19.20 -9.94
N ILE A 5 -12.33 -18.39 -9.77
CA ILE A 5 -12.37 -16.94 -9.99
C ILE A 5 -12.60 -16.65 -11.48
N GLU A 6 -11.96 -17.40 -12.38
CA GLU A 6 -12.17 -17.29 -13.84
C GLU A 6 -13.59 -17.62 -14.32
N LYS A 7 -14.43 -18.24 -13.48
CA LYS A 7 -15.83 -18.52 -13.84
C LYS A 7 -16.76 -17.32 -13.61
N GLN A 8 -16.30 -16.27 -12.92
CA GLN A 8 -17.11 -15.09 -12.69
C GLN A 8 -17.26 -14.29 -13.99
N ILE A 9 -18.47 -13.84 -14.29
CA ILE A 9 -18.79 -13.14 -15.55
C ILE A 9 -17.94 -11.87 -15.72
N GLU A 10 -17.61 -11.19 -14.63
CA GLU A 10 -16.81 -9.95 -14.62
C GLU A 10 -15.29 -10.18 -14.74
N VAL A 11 -14.83 -11.44 -14.68
CA VAL A 11 -13.39 -11.77 -14.72
C VAL A 11 -12.99 -12.19 -16.13
N ILE A 12 -12.14 -11.39 -16.75
CA ILE A 12 -11.58 -11.70 -18.09
C ILE A 12 -10.59 -12.87 -18.00
N LYS A 13 -9.65 -12.81 -17.05
CA LYS A 13 -8.64 -13.86 -16.83
C LYS A 13 -8.07 -13.78 -15.43
N ALA A 14 -7.69 -14.92 -14.85
CA ALA A 14 -6.98 -14.95 -13.58
C ALA A 14 -5.71 -15.78 -13.70
N PHE A 15 -4.63 -15.28 -13.10
CA PHE A 15 -3.31 -15.92 -13.12
C PHE A 15 -2.85 -16.23 -11.71
N TYR A 16 -2.02 -17.25 -11.58
CA TYR A 16 -1.32 -17.58 -10.36
C TYR A 16 0.17 -17.30 -10.55
N HIS A 17 0.75 -16.52 -9.65
CA HIS A 17 2.18 -16.26 -9.62
C HIS A 17 2.70 -16.40 -8.20
N THR A 18 3.95 -16.79 -8.08
CA THR A 18 4.70 -16.85 -6.84
C THR A 18 5.38 -15.51 -6.55
N ASP A 19 5.88 -15.35 -5.31
CA ASP A 19 6.63 -14.15 -4.91
C ASP A 19 7.93 -13.98 -5.73
N GLU A 20 8.51 -15.07 -6.25
CA GLU A 20 9.70 -15.01 -7.11
C GLU A 20 9.40 -14.47 -8.51
N GLU A 21 8.18 -14.67 -9.00
CA GLU A 21 7.74 -14.25 -10.34
C GLU A 21 7.20 -12.81 -10.35
N THR A 22 7.02 -12.19 -9.18
CA THR A 22 6.36 -10.88 -9.04
C THR A 22 7.21 -9.85 -8.31
N ILE A 23 6.90 -8.59 -8.54
CA ILE A 23 7.30 -7.46 -7.72
C ILE A 23 6.03 -6.95 -7.07
N PHE A 24 6.03 -6.80 -5.75
CA PHE A 24 4.85 -6.39 -5.00
C PHE A 24 5.16 -5.34 -3.95
N GLN A 25 4.15 -4.53 -3.64
CA GLN A 25 4.18 -3.54 -2.57
C GLN A 25 2.80 -3.47 -1.90
N GLU A 26 2.78 -2.93 -0.69
CA GLU A 26 1.57 -2.56 0.04
C GLU A 26 1.61 -1.04 0.30
N SER A 27 0.47 -0.37 0.28
CA SER A 27 0.33 1.01 0.72
C SER A 27 -0.42 1.05 2.04
N ALA A 28 -0.02 1.97 2.92
CA ALA A 28 -0.64 2.15 4.22
C ALA A 28 -0.85 3.63 4.54
N LEU A 29 -1.97 3.91 5.21
CA LEU A 29 -2.32 5.23 5.72
C LEU A 29 -2.30 5.25 7.24
N TYR A 30 -1.76 6.32 7.79
CA TYR A 30 -1.57 6.52 9.22
C TYR A 30 -2.18 7.87 9.59
N LYS A 31 -3.24 7.86 10.38
CA LYS A 31 -3.85 9.07 10.94
C LYS A 31 -3.30 9.28 12.35
N VAL A 32 -2.69 10.43 12.61
CA VAL A 32 -1.98 10.73 13.87
C VAL A 32 -2.45 12.09 14.40
N LYS A 33 -2.45 12.28 15.72
CA LYS A 33 -2.80 13.56 16.35
C LYS A 33 -1.84 14.68 15.93
N SER A 34 -2.37 15.88 15.65
CA SER A 34 -1.56 17.00 15.16
C SER A 34 -0.64 17.63 16.21
N ASN A 35 -0.98 17.57 17.51
CA ASN A 35 -0.12 18.11 18.56
C ASN A 35 1.29 17.52 18.49
N SER A 36 1.39 16.23 18.15
CA SER A 36 2.68 15.53 18.00
C SER A 36 3.53 16.07 16.85
N LEU A 37 2.92 16.55 15.77
CA LEU A 37 3.63 17.08 14.60
C LEU A 37 4.41 18.37 14.92
N PHE A 38 3.84 19.24 15.75
CA PHE A 38 4.41 20.56 16.06
C PHE A 38 5.28 20.55 17.32
N GLU A 39 4.92 19.75 18.32
CA GLU A 39 5.62 19.75 19.62
C GLU A 39 6.84 18.81 19.63
N GLN A 40 6.86 17.78 18.79
CA GLN A 40 7.86 16.71 18.88
C GLN A 40 8.69 16.60 17.61
N ARG A 41 9.88 17.23 17.58
CA ARG A 41 10.82 17.14 16.43
C ARG A 41 11.16 15.70 15.99
N GLN A 42 11.04 14.73 16.89
CA GLN A 42 11.32 13.33 16.59
C GLN A 42 10.35 12.74 15.54
N ILE A 43 9.06 13.10 15.56
CA ILE A 43 8.10 12.60 14.58
C ILE A 43 8.40 13.11 13.18
N GLN A 44 8.84 14.36 13.05
CA GLN A 44 9.23 14.94 11.77
C GLN A 44 10.44 14.20 11.17
N ASN A 45 11.38 13.80 12.02
CA ASN A 45 12.52 12.99 11.61
C ASN A 45 12.10 11.58 11.19
N VAL A 46 11.17 10.96 11.90
CA VAL A 46 10.58 9.65 11.52
C VAL A 46 9.94 9.75 10.14
N ILE A 47 9.04 10.71 9.94
CA ILE A 47 8.36 10.93 8.66
C ILE A 47 9.38 11.15 7.54
N LYS A 48 10.37 12.04 7.76
CA LYS A 48 11.42 12.34 6.77
C LYS A 48 12.29 11.13 6.41
N LYS A 49 12.60 10.26 7.37
CA LYS A 49 13.39 9.02 7.14
C LYS A 49 12.56 7.90 6.52
N SER A 50 11.26 7.87 6.78
CA SER A 50 10.36 6.80 6.33
C SER A 50 10.01 6.86 4.84
N HIS A 51 10.39 7.95 4.15
CA HIS A 51 9.97 8.27 2.79
C HIS A 51 8.44 8.25 2.62
N ALA A 52 7.71 8.59 3.69
CA ALA A 52 6.26 8.70 3.69
C ALA A 52 5.82 10.07 3.11
N ASN A 53 4.67 10.07 2.45
CA ASN A 53 4.05 11.27 1.90
C ASN A 53 3.01 11.81 2.87
N ILE A 54 2.98 13.13 3.09
CA ILE A 54 1.89 13.76 3.84
C ILE A 54 0.70 13.91 2.90
N VAL A 55 -0.42 13.26 3.24
CA VAL A 55 -1.66 13.31 2.46
C VAL A 55 -2.48 14.54 2.84
N THR A 56 -2.60 14.82 4.15
CA THR A 56 -3.34 15.97 4.66
C THR A 56 -2.88 16.35 6.06
N VAL A 57 -3.02 17.62 6.41
CA VAL A 57 -2.73 18.17 7.74
C VAL A 57 -3.90 19.05 8.15
N ASN A 58 -4.54 18.71 9.26
CA ASN A 58 -5.60 19.49 9.91
C ASN A 58 -5.16 19.88 11.33
N PRO A 59 -5.84 20.83 11.98
CA PRO A 59 -5.52 21.21 13.36
C PRO A 59 -5.61 20.06 14.37
N GLU A 60 -6.49 19.08 14.14
CA GLU A 60 -6.72 17.96 15.06
C GLU A 60 -5.88 16.71 14.74
N PHE A 61 -5.67 16.44 13.45
CA PHE A 61 -4.93 15.27 12.98
C PHE A 61 -4.21 15.55 11.66
N PHE A 62 -3.22 14.72 11.36
CA PHE A 62 -2.63 14.64 10.03
C PHE A 62 -2.63 13.19 9.55
N VAL A 63 -2.56 13.01 8.24
CA VAL A 63 -2.50 11.69 7.60
C VAL A 63 -1.25 11.62 6.74
N ILE A 64 -0.51 10.53 6.92
CA ILE A 64 0.60 10.18 6.03
C ILE A 64 0.32 8.85 5.34
N GLU A 65 0.95 8.69 4.18
CA GLU A 65 0.92 7.51 3.34
C GLU A 65 2.34 6.97 3.20
N LYS A 66 2.49 5.64 3.26
CA LYS A 66 3.74 4.97 2.89
C LYS A 66 3.41 3.76 2.03
N THR A 67 4.07 3.69 0.88
CA THR A 67 4.13 2.51 0.04
C THR A 67 5.48 1.81 0.24
N GLY A 68 5.46 0.49 0.35
CA GLY A 68 6.67 -0.32 0.51
C GLY A 68 6.36 -1.80 0.79
N PHE A 69 7.36 -2.53 1.27
CA PHE A 69 7.15 -3.89 1.76
C PHE A 69 6.40 -3.88 3.10
N ARG A 70 5.80 -5.03 3.41
CA ARG A 70 5.02 -5.22 4.63
C ARG A 70 5.81 -4.81 5.87
N GLU A 71 7.06 -5.23 5.95
CA GLU A 71 7.97 -4.98 7.07
C GLU A 71 8.21 -3.48 7.26
N GLU A 72 8.35 -2.72 6.16
CA GLU A 72 8.57 -1.28 6.21
C GLU A 72 7.31 -0.52 6.67
N THR A 73 6.13 -0.94 6.22
CA THR A 73 4.86 -0.33 6.68
C THR A 73 4.61 -0.62 8.17
N GLU A 74 4.89 -1.85 8.60
CA GLU A 74 4.77 -2.27 9.99
C GLU A 74 5.78 -1.56 10.90
N GLN A 75 7.00 -1.32 10.40
CA GLN A 75 8.00 -0.54 11.12
C GLN A 75 7.53 0.90 11.34
N LEU A 76 7.00 1.55 10.30
CA LEU A 76 6.48 2.92 10.43
C LEU A 76 5.29 2.99 11.39
N TYR A 77 4.41 1.98 11.39
CA TYR A 77 3.34 1.86 12.38
C TYR A 77 3.88 1.89 13.81
N LYS A 78 4.89 1.06 14.10
CA LYS A 78 5.52 0.98 15.44
C LYS A 78 6.21 2.28 15.84
N GLU A 79 6.86 2.94 14.88
CA GLU A 79 7.51 4.23 15.11
C GLU A 79 6.47 5.33 15.40
N LEU A 80 5.28 5.29 14.79
CA LEU A 80 4.24 6.31 15.00
C LEU A 80 3.30 6.03 16.18
N ALA A 81 3.20 4.78 16.64
CA ALA A 81 2.31 4.40 17.74
C ALA A 81 2.47 5.26 19.02
N PRO A 82 3.69 5.63 19.47
CA PRO A 82 3.88 6.48 20.65
C PRO A 82 3.38 7.93 20.46
N TYR A 83 3.21 8.37 19.23
CA TYR A 83 2.87 9.75 18.88
C TYR A 83 1.35 9.98 18.73
N GLY A 84 0.53 9.11 19.32
CA GLY A 84 -0.93 9.25 19.24
C GLY A 84 -1.48 8.88 17.86
N LEU A 85 -1.08 7.72 17.36
CA LEU A 85 -1.70 7.09 16.20
C LEU A 85 -3.19 6.83 16.48
N LEU A 86 -4.05 7.44 15.68
CA LEU A 86 -5.51 7.37 15.79
C LEU A 86 -6.10 6.26 14.94
N GLN A 87 -5.55 6.05 13.74
CA GLN A 87 -6.04 5.05 12.80
C GLN A 87 -4.89 4.58 11.91
N PHE A 88 -4.91 3.28 11.62
CA PHE A 88 -4.01 2.64 10.67
C PHE A 88 -4.80 1.74 9.75
N VAL A 89 -4.64 1.93 8.44
CA VAL A 89 -5.22 1.08 7.42
C VAL A 89 -4.16 0.73 6.39
N ARG A 90 -4.23 -0.48 5.85
CA ARG A 90 -3.29 -1.00 4.88
C ARG A 90 -4.04 -1.67 3.74
N SER A 91 -3.55 -1.45 2.53
CA SER A 91 -4.07 -2.09 1.33
C SER A 91 -3.74 -3.58 1.32
N GLY A 92 -4.36 -4.32 0.40
CA GLY A 92 -3.79 -5.58 -0.05
C GLY A 92 -2.47 -5.37 -0.80
N ARG A 93 -1.76 -6.47 -1.06
CA ARG A 93 -0.60 -6.47 -1.95
C ARG A 93 -1.04 -6.08 -3.36
N ILE A 94 -0.31 -5.14 -3.94
CA ILE A 94 -0.38 -4.79 -5.35
C ILE A 94 0.88 -5.36 -6.00
N SER A 95 0.70 -6.15 -7.06
CA SER A 95 1.81 -6.88 -7.67
C SER A 95 1.81 -6.79 -9.19
N VAL A 96 3.00 -6.76 -9.78
CA VAL A 96 3.23 -6.90 -11.22
C VAL A 96 4.16 -8.08 -11.48
N THR A 97 4.01 -8.76 -12.61
CA THR A 97 4.92 -9.84 -13.00
C THR A 97 6.26 -9.28 -13.45
N LYS A 98 7.36 -9.97 -13.13
CA LYS A 98 8.70 -9.64 -13.63
C LYS A 98 8.81 -9.87 -15.14
N SER A 99 8.14 -10.91 -15.63
CA SER A 99 8.04 -11.17 -17.07
C SER A 99 7.00 -10.25 -17.72
N PRO A 100 7.22 -9.82 -18.99
CA PRO A 100 6.22 -9.08 -19.73
C PRO A 100 4.91 -9.85 -19.87
N MET A 101 3.80 -9.22 -19.47
CA MET A 101 2.45 -9.78 -19.66
C MET A 101 1.80 -9.11 -20.88
N GLN A 102 1.47 -9.89 -21.91
CA GLN A 102 0.84 -9.39 -23.13
C GLN A 102 -0.68 -9.18 -22.95
N ILE A 103 -1.07 -8.34 -21.99
CA ILE A 103 -2.48 -8.07 -21.64
C ILE A 103 -3.28 -7.63 -22.87
N SER A 104 -2.70 -6.78 -23.72
CA SER A 104 -3.35 -6.30 -24.94
C SER A 104 -3.68 -7.42 -25.95
N HIS A 105 -2.89 -8.49 -25.99
CA HIS A 105 -3.18 -9.64 -26.86
C HIS A 105 -4.36 -10.43 -26.31
N ILE A 106 -4.32 -10.71 -25.00
CA ILE A 106 -5.39 -11.42 -24.28
C ILE A 106 -6.73 -10.70 -24.48
N LEU A 107 -6.78 -9.38 -24.28
CA LEU A 107 -8.01 -8.60 -24.47
C LEU A 107 -8.58 -8.67 -25.90
N LYS A 108 -7.71 -8.74 -26.93
CA LYS A 108 -8.15 -8.87 -28.33
C LYS A 108 -8.75 -10.24 -28.64
N GLU A 109 -8.26 -11.31 -28.00
CA GLU A 109 -8.83 -12.65 -28.15
C GLU A 109 -10.23 -12.75 -27.51
N PHE A 110 -10.48 -12.01 -26.42
CA PHE A 110 -11.78 -11.99 -25.75
C PHE A 110 -12.83 -11.07 -26.40
N SER A 111 -12.41 -10.04 -27.16
CA SER A 111 -13.33 -9.11 -27.85
C SER A 111 -13.83 -9.66 -29.20
N LYS A 112 -13.44 -10.87 -29.59
CA LYS A 112 -13.90 -11.57 -30.80
C LYS A 112 -15.00 -12.56 -30.46
#